data_AF-A0AA42SWJ7-F1
#
_entry.id   AF-A0AA42SWJ7-F1
#
_cell.length_a   1.000
_cell.length_b   1.000
_cell.length_c   1.000
_cell.angle_alpha   90.00
_cell.angle_beta   90.00
_cell.angle_gamma   90.00
#
_symmetry.space_group_name_H-M   'P 1'
#
loop_
_entity.id
_entity.type
_entity.pdbx_description
1 polymer ?
#
loop_
_entity_poly.entity_id
_entity_poly.type
_entity_poly.pdbx_seq_one_letter_code
_entity_poly.pdbx_strand_id
1 'polypeptide(L)'
;MSDAAGKAIVSLGGKDYIVRELSVAQLRSMMDSRAEYELLRHELFADLYLTDLPSFVNADLADIEALLPSQIEVLIAKVKEMNPHFFQLLARLKGMAAPVQ
;
A
#
# COMPACT_ATOMS: atom_id res chain seq x y z
N MET A 1 -1.68 -7.86 24.75
CA MET A 1 -0.66 -8.11 23.70
C MET A 1 -0.63 -6.85 22.87
N SER A 2 0.36 -6.00 23.10
CA SER A 2 0.42 -4.65 22.56
C SER A 2 1.28 -4.63 21.30
N ASP A 3 0.70 -5.08 20.19
CA ASP A 3 1.19 -4.73 18.85
C ASP A 3 0.88 -3.24 18.60
N ALA A 4 1.69 -2.38 19.21
CA ALA A 4 1.64 -0.95 19.00
C ALA A 4 2.81 -0.56 18.08
N ALA A 5 2.47 -0.21 16.83
CA ALA A 5 3.33 0.41 15.82
C ALA A 5 4.40 -0.49 15.16
N GLY A 6 3.99 -1.29 14.16
CA GLY A 6 4.82 -1.73 13.03
C GLY A 6 6.19 -2.30 13.37
N LYS A 7 6.39 -2.97 14.51
CA LYS A 7 7.68 -3.52 14.92
C LYS A 7 7.49 -4.84 15.65
N ALA A 8 8.39 -5.78 15.39
CA ALA A 8 8.44 -7.08 16.05
C ALA A 8 9.87 -7.44 16.43
N ILE A 9 10.04 -8.20 17.51
CA ILE A 9 11.33 -8.77 17.90
C ILE A 9 11.38 -10.22 17.44
N VAL A 10 12.46 -10.59 16.76
CA VAL A 10 12.73 -11.96 16.31
C VAL A 10 14.06 -12.42 16.91
N SER A 11 14.02 -13.43 17.76
CA SER A 11 15.21 -14.01 18.39
C SER A 11 15.75 -15.16 17.54
N LEU A 12 16.99 -15.03 17.04
CA LEU A 12 17.67 -16.04 16.22
C LEU A 12 19.09 -16.27 16.75
N GLY A 13 19.43 -17.53 17.05
CA GLY A 13 20.80 -17.90 17.48
C GLY A 13 21.25 -17.19 18.77
N GLY A 14 20.32 -16.87 19.68
CA GLY A 14 20.64 -16.15 20.92
C GLY A 14 20.81 -14.63 20.76
N LYS A 15 20.51 -14.08 19.59
CA LYS A 15 20.50 -12.63 19.33
C LYS A 15 19.10 -12.17 18.92
N ASP A 16 18.69 -11.03 19.45
CA ASP A 16 17.43 -10.39 19.10
C ASP A 16 17.60 -9.42 17.94
N TYR A 17 16.68 -9.52 16.99
CA TYR A 17 16.57 -8.63 15.83
C TYR A 17 15.26 -7.87 15.91
N ILE A 18 15.32 -6.55 15.73
CA ILE A 18 14.12 -5.70 15.69
C ILE A 18 13.74 -5.51 14.23
N VAL A 19 12.66 -6.17 13.82
CA VAL A 19 12.04 -5.99 12.52
C VAL A 19 11.08 -4.80 12.62
N ARG A 20 11.09 -3.94 11.59
CA ARG A 20 10.20 -2.78 11.50
C ARG A 20 9.53 -2.79 10.14
N GLU A 21 8.23 -2.57 10.15
CA GLU A 21 7.49 -2.19 8.95
C GLU A 21 7.96 -0.79 8.53
N LEU A 22 8.21 -0.63 7.23
CA LEU A 22 8.65 0.62 6.65
C LEU A 22 7.45 1.40 6.13
N SER A 23 7.45 2.72 6.30
CA SER A 23 6.47 3.57 5.62
C SER A 23 6.71 3.55 4.11
N VAL A 24 5.71 3.97 3.33
CA VAL A 24 5.86 4.05 1.87
C VAL A 24 6.95 5.03 1.47
N ALA A 25 7.15 6.12 2.23
CA ALA A 25 8.25 7.06 2.05
C ALA A 25 9.61 6.39 2.30
N GLN A 26 9.70 5.49 3.27
CA GLN A 26 10.91 4.71 3.53
C GLN A 26 11.15 3.69 2.43
N LEU A 27 10.12 2.98 1.96
CA LEU A 27 10.22 2.09 0.79
C LEU A 27 10.68 2.84 -0.45
N ARG A 28 10.10 4.03 -0.71
CA ARG A 28 10.51 4.93 -1.79
C ARG A 28 11.99 5.30 -1.70
N SER A 29 12.51 5.55 -0.48
CA SER A 29 13.93 5.88 -0.28
C SER A 29 14.88 4.73 -0.60
N MET A 30 14.37 3.51 -0.74
CA MET A 30 15.13 2.31 -1.12
C MET A 30 15.07 2.03 -2.62
N MET A 31 14.32 2.80 -3.40
CA MET A 31 14.24 2.63 -4.86
C MET A 31 15.38 3.40 -5.52
N ASP A 32 16.16 2.71 -6.35
CA ASP A 32 17.37 3.25 -6.99
C ASP A 32 17.06 3.90 -8.35
N SER A 33 15.87 3.64 -8.90
CA SER A 33 15.45 4.18 -10.19
C SER A 33 14.04 4.77 -10.16
N ARG A 34 13.78 5.69 -11.10
CA ARG A 34 12.44 6.22 -11.32
C ARG A 34 11.46 5.10 -11.71
N ALA A 35 11.91 4.10 -12.46
CA ALA A 35 11.07 2.98 -12.87
C ALA A 35 10.62 2.15 -11.66
N GLU A 36 11.52 1.86 -10.72
CA GLU A 36 11.18 1.19 -9.46
C GLU A 36 10.19 2.01 -8.63
N TYR A 37 10.35 3.34 -8.60
CA TYR A 37 9.42 4.20 -7.89
C TYR A 37 8.01 4.21 -8.51
N GLU A 38 7.89 4.24 -9.84
CA GLU A 38 6.56 4.14 -10.48
C GLU A 38 5.95 2.74 -10.25
N LEU A 39 6.75 1.67 -10.27
CA LEU A 39 6.27 0.33 -9.91
C LEU A 39 5.76 0.29 -8.47
N LEU A 40 6.46 0.88 -7.51
CA LEU A 40 5.99 0.98 -6.13
C LEU A 40 4.63 1.69 -6.04
N ARG A 41 4.41 2.76 -6.81
CA ARG A 41 3.13 3.49 -6.79
C ARG A 41 1.96 2.70 -7.35
N HIS A 42 2.21 1.84 -8.34
CA HIS A 42 1.18 1.10 -9.04
C HIS A 42 0.96 -0.32 -8.51
N GLU A 43 1.98 -0.96 -7.96
CA GLU A 43 1.94 -2.39 -7.64
C GLU A 43 1.94 -2.69 -6.14
N LEU A 44 2.11 -1.67 -5.28
CA LEU A 44 2.14 -1.88 -3.82
C LEU A 44 0.82 -2.44 -3.27
N PHE A 45 -0.31 -2.10 -3.88
CA PHE A 45 -1.62 -2.61 -3.48
C PHE A 45 -2.41 -3.13 -4.69
N ALA A 46 -3.05 -4.28 -4.55
CA ALA A 46 -3.74 -4.96 -5.65
C ALA A 46 -5.01 -4.24 -6.14
N ASP A 47 -5.71 -3.56 -5.23
CA ASP A 47 -7.03 -2.99 -5.48
C ASP A 47 -6.99 -1.53 -5.98
N LEU A 48 -5.94 -0.78 -5.63
CA LEU A 48 -5.91 0.66 -5.81
C LEU A 48 -4.46 1.18 -5.86
N TYR A 49 -4.18 2.12 -6.76
CA TYR A 49 -2.85 2.74 -6.82
C TYR A 49 -2.65 3.74 -5.69
N LEU A 50 -1.43 3.86 -5.18
CA LEU A 50 -1.11 4.80 -4.12
C LEU A 50 -1.49 6.24 -4.49
N THR A 51 -1.34 6.59 -5.77
CA THR A 51 -1.67 7.91 -6.33
C THR A 51 -3.16 8.20 -6.39
N ASP A 52 -4.03 7.19 -6.30
CA ASP A 52 -5.47 7.35 -6.38
C ASP A 52 -6.08 7.63 -4.99
N LEU A 53 -5.40 7.22 -3.91
CA LEU A 53 -5.87 7.39 -2.53
C LEU A 53 -6.27 8.83 -2.17
N PRO A 54 -5.52 9.89 -2.54
CA PRO A 54 -5.91 11.28 -2.26
C PRO A 54 -7.29 11.66 -2.80
N SER A 55 -7.82 10.95 -3.80
CA SER A 55 -9.17 11.20 -4.32
C SER A 55 -10.29 10.69 -3.40
N PHE A 56 -9.97 9.83 -2.44
CA PHE A 56 -10.93 9.20 -1.54
C PHE A 56 -10.81 9.68 -0.09
N VAL A 57 -9.71 10.35 0.27
CA VAL A 57 -9.41 10.78 1.63
C VAL A 57 -9.05 12.25 1.68
N ASN A 58 -9.19 12.86 2.86
CA ASN A 58 -8.76 14.23 3.10
C ASN A 58 -7.27 14.26 3.51
N ALA A 59 -6.39 13.83 2.61
CA ALA A 59 -4.93 13.81 2.81
C ALA A 59 -4.23 13.93 1.45
N ASP A 60 -3.03 14.52 1.44
CA ASP A 60 -2.21 14.55 0.22
C ASP A 60 -1.36 13.27 0.07
N LEU A 61 -0.66 13.15 -1.05
CA LEU A 61 0.19 11.99 -1.31
C LEU A 61 1.36 11.87 -0.33
N ALA A 62 1.87 12.98 0.21
CA ALA A 62 2.97 12.95 1.17
C ALA A 62 2.51 12.42 2.53
N ASP A 63 1.31 12.82 2.98
CA ASP A 63 0.65 12.29 4.17
C ASP A 63 0.41 10.78 4.04
N ILE A 64 -0.05 10.33 2.87
CA ILE A 64 -0.23 8.90 2.57
C ILE A 64 1.11 8.17 2.53
N GLU A 65 2.14 8.74 1.91
CA GLU A 65 3.48 8.13 1.87
C GLU A 65 4.10 8.00 3.27
N ALA A 66 3.72 8.84 4.23
CA ALA A 66 4.18 8.75 5.61
C ALA A 66 3.58 7.56 6.39
N LEU A 67 2.47 6.98 5.92
CA LEU A 67 1.82 5.85 6.57
C LEU A 67 2.55 4.51 6.31
N LEU A 68 2.33 3.56 7.22
CA LEU A 68 2.71 2.16 7.02
C LEU A 68 1.77 1.50 6.00
N PRO A 69 2.26 0.57 5.15
CA PRO A 69 1.42 -0.22 4.27
C PRO A 69 0.22 -0.86 4.98
N SER A 70 0.40 -1.41 6.17
CA SER A 70 -0.69 -1.97 6.99
C SER A 70 -1.77 -0.94 7.36
N GLN A 71 -1.39 0.32 7.60
CA GLN A 71 -2.33 1.41 7.87
C GLN A 71 -3.07 1.84 6.60
N ILE A 72 -2.38 1.82 5.46
CA ILE A 72 -2.98 2.12 4.16
C ILE A 72 -3.97 1.02 3.76
N GLU A 73 -3.70 -0.26 4.05
CA GLU A 73 -4.66 -1.35 3.84
C GLU A 73 -5.97 -1.12 4.60
N VAL A 74 -5.90 -0.60 5.84
CA VAL A 74 -7.09 -0.23 6.61
C VAL A 74 -7.88 0.89 5.90
N LEU A 75 -7.19 1.89 5.34
CA LEU A 75 -7.84 2.92 4.53
C LEU A 75 -8.47 2.33 3.26
N ILE A 76 -7.74 1.49 2.52
CA ILE A 76 -8.24 0.85 1.29
C ILE A 76 -9.49 0.03 1.59
N ALA A 77 -9.50 -0.73 2.69
CA ALA A 77 -10.68 -1.50 3.10
C ALA A 77 -11.89 -0.58 3.30
N LYS A 78 -11.71 0.59 3.96
CA LYS A 78 -12.78 1.56 4.15
C LYS A 78 -13.19 2.25 2.85
N VAL A 79 -12.25 2.57 1.98
CA VAL A 79 -12.52 3.13 0.64
C VAL A 79 -13.37 2.16 -0.19
N LYS A 80 -13.06 0.86 -0.15
CA LYS A 80 -13.84 -0.20 -0.81
C LYS A 80 -15.24 -0.33 -0.25
N GLU A 81 -15.39 -0.30 1.07
CA GLU A 81 -16.68 -0.32 1.76
C GLU A 81 -17.57 0.86 1.32
N MET A 82 -16.99 2.05 1.23
CA MET A 82 -17.71 3.29 0.90
C MET A 82 -17.99 3.46 -0.60
N ASN A 83 -17.17 2.87 -1.49
CA ASN A 83 -17.23 3.08 -2.93
C ASN A 83 -17.43 1.77 -3.73
N PRO A 84 -18.41 0.91 -3.38
CA PRO A 84 -18.53 -0.43 -3.97
C PRO A 84 -18.75 -0.40 -5.49
N HIS A 85 -19.48 0.60 -6.00
CA HIS A 85 -19.75 0.74 -7.44
C HIS A 85 -18.49 1.04 -8.27
N PHE A 86 -17.55 1.82 -7.73
CA PHE A 86 -16.28 2.10 -8.38
C PHE A 86 -15.47 0.82 -8.55
N PHE A 87 -15.32 0.02 -7.49
CA PHE A 87 -14.57 -1.25 -7.56
C PHE A 87 -15.27 -2.31 -8.40
N GLN A 88 -16.62 -2.34 -8.41
CA GLN A 88 -17.36 -3.20 -9.34
C GLN A 88 -17.13 -2.82 -10.80
N LEU A 89 -17.07 -1.52 -11.12
CA LEU A 89 -16.72 -1.05 -12.46
C LEU A 89 -15.28 -1.45 -12.82
N LEU A 90 -14.32 -1.21 -11.94
CA LEU A 90 -12.92 -1.61 -12.16
C LEU A 90 -12.78 -3.12 -12.39
N ALA A 91 -13.48 -3.94 -11.60
CA ALA A 91 -13.46 -5.38 -11.77
C ALA A 91 -14.02 -5.82 -13.13
N ARG A 92 -15.11 -5.18 -13.60
CA ARG A 92 -15.65 -5.42 -14.95
C ARG A 92 -14.65 -5.02 -16.03
N LEU A 93 -14.02 -3.85 -15.90
CA LEU A 93 -13.02 -3.36 -16.85
C LEU A 93 -11.80 -4.29 -16.93
N LYS A 94 -11.27 -4.74 -15.78
CA LYS A 94 -10.18 -5.73 -15.71
C LYS A 94 -10.60 -7.07 -16.34
N GLY A 95 -11.81 -7.53 -16.09
CA GLY A 95 -12.36 -8.76 -16.68
C GLY A 95 -12.61 -8.67 -18.19
N MET A 96 -12.86 -7.46 -18.71
CA MET A 96 -12.99 -7.21 -20.16
C MET A 96 -11.63 -7.12 -20.87
N ALA A 97 -10.53 -7.03 -20.13
CA ALA A 97 -9.20 -6.74 -20.67
C ALA A 97 -8.33 -7.97 -21.02
N ALA A 98 -8.89 -9.17 -21.24
CA ALA A 98 -8.11 -10.35 -21.62
C ALA A 98 -8.58 -11.03 -22.93
N PRO A 99 -7.66 -11.59 -23.75
CA PRO A 99 -6.42 -11.03 -24.30
C PRO A 99 -6.60 -10.65 -25.78
N VAL A 100 -5.85 -9.67 -26.28
CA VAL A 100 -5.55 -9.61 -27.73
C VAL A 100 -4.56 -10.74 -28.00
N GLN A 101 -5.01 -11.77 -28.74
CA GLN A 101 -4.14 -12.79 -29.33
C GLN A 101 -3.22 -12.18 -30.39
#